data_AF-A0A833GL83-F1
#
_entry.id   AF-A0A833GL83-F1
#
_cell.length_a   1.000
_cell.length_b   1.000
_cell.length_c   1.000
_cell.angle_alpha   90.00
_cell.angle_beta   90.00
_cell.angle_gamma   90.00
#
_symmetry.space_group_name_H-M   'P 1'
#
loop_
_entity.id
_entity.type
_entity.pdbx_description
1 polymer ?
#
loop_
_entity_poly.entity_id
_entity_poly.type
_entity_poly.pdbx_seq_one_letter_code
_entity_poly.pdbx_strand_id
1 'polypeptide(L)'
;MTSDCANCGARLSGEFCSACGQARFRPEHRSLTHLAGELFDALTDFDSRIWRSLRALILHPGRIARDWNVGRRTYWISPIRLFLIVNLIYFAAPAMTDLSMPFWHQVRGEIYRDYAPESCAQADTASRCNWLGQAHSRWFEPLLRKKLDREVALAKAQGRSFSLDTFAARYNARSDAIGKLMVILLVPFVALALGMVTWRSRRYFTEHFTVALGLVGFVLIFAQLILKPIIQIYQWAQERFGFMIPGAANWMPWIVAFLFLYHFAATCRRCYQSRWWLAVAQGLAAMLALTLTSIFIYRPIQFLLALISE
;
A
#
# COMPACT_ATOMS: atom_id res chain seq x y z
N MET A 1 53.23 10.31 -5.01
CA MET A 1 52.07 9.48 -5.46
C MET A 1 52.16 8.15 -4.74
N THR A 2 51.25 7.87 -3.81
CA THR A 2 51.24 6.58 -3.09
C THR A 2 50.75 5.48 -4.04
N SER A 3 51.55 4.42 -4.17
CA SER A 3 51.22 3.24 -4.97
C SER A 3 50.25 2.29 -4.27
N ASP A 4 49.96 2.54 -3.00
CA ASP A 4 49.28 1.62 -2.11
C ASP A 4 47.93 2.20 -1.67
N CYS A 5 46.96 1.31 -1.51
CA CYS A 5 45.59 1.67 -1.13
C CYS A 5 45.57 2.17 0.32
N ALA A 6 44.95 3.34 0.53
CA ALA A 6 44.83 3.93 1.86
C ALA A 6 43.96 3.10 2.84
N ASN A 7 43.10 2.21 2.36
CA ASN A 7 42.31 1.30 3.21
C ASN A 7 43.12 0.11 3.72
N CYS A 8 43.64 -0.65 2.76
CA CYS A 8 44.07 -2.04 2.99
C CYS A 8 45.54 -2.26 2.66
N GLY A 9 46.27 -1.23 2.25
CA GLY A 9 47.69 -1.29 1.91
C GLY A 9 48.02 -2.05 0.61
N ALA A 10 47.02 -2.63 -0.07
CA ALA A 10 47.25 -3.34 -1.33
C ALA A 10 47.69 -2.39 -2.44
N ARG A 11 48.60 -2.85 -3.32
CA ARG A 11 49.09 -2.06 -4.46
C ARG A 11 47.94 -1.73 -5.41
N LEU A 12 47.75 -0.45 -5.72
CA LEU A 12 46.70 0.03 -6.61
C LEU A 12 47.08 -0.21 -8.07
N SER A 13 46.30 -1.02 -8.78
CA SER A 13 46.48 -1.33 -10.20
C SER A 13 45.53 -0.56 -11.13
N GLY A 14 44.59 0.23 -10.58
CA GLY A 14 43.61 1.00 -11.34
C GLY A 14 42.90 2.07 -10.48
N GLU A 15 41.81 2.64 -11.03
CA GLU A 15 40.98 3.65 -10.35
C GLU A 15 40.29 3.11 -9.09
N PHE A 16 40.05 1.80 -9.02
CA PHE A 16 39.49 1.12 -7.85
C PHE A 16 40.42 0.00 -7.38
N CYS A 17 40.54 -0.16 -6.06
CA CYS A 17 41.32 -1.23 -5.47
C CYS A 17 40.65 -2.58 -5.74
N SER A 18 41.37 -3.51 -6.35
CA SER A 18 40.88 -4.87 -6.61
C SER A 18 40.64 -5.70 -5.34
N ALA A 19 41.26 -5.35 -4.22
CA ALA A 19 41.15 -6.08 -2.96
C ALA A 19 39.97 -5.63 -2.09
N CYS A 20 39.69 -4.33 -2.00
CA CYS A 20 38.65 -3.79 -1.12
C CYS A 20 37.62 -2.89 -1.81
N GLY A 21 37.79 -2.61 -3.11
CA GLY A 21 36.89 -1.75 -3.88
C GLY A 21 37.05 -0.25 -3.65
N GLN A 22 37.98 0.20 -2.80
CA GLN A 22 38.18 1.65 -2.56
C GLN A 22 38.69 2.36 -3.82
N ALA A 23 38.02 3.46 -4.20
CA ALA A 23 38.47 4.37 -5.24
C ALA A 23 39.79 5.06 -4.87
N ARG A 24 40.64 5.31 -5.86
CA ARG A 24 41.94 5.96 -5.68
C ARG A 24 41.76 7.40 -5.19
N PHE A 25 42.35 7.72 -4.05
CA PHE A 25 42.25 9.05 -3.45
C PHE A 25 43.04 10.09 -4.27
N ARG A 26 42.34 11.12 -4.81
CA ARG A 26 42.96 12.30 -5.45
C ARG A 26 42.90 13.53 -4.54
N PRO A 27 43.87 14.48 -4.63
CA PRO A 27 43.86 15.70 -3.81
C PRO A 27 42.64 16.61 -4.06
N GLU A 28 41.99 16.46 -5.21
CA GLU A 28 40.82 17.21 -5.70
C GLU A 28 39.57 17.02 -4.81
N HIS A 29 39.47 15.86 -4.13
CA HIS A 29 38.42 15.53 -3.16
C HIS A 29 38.49 16.35 -1.86
N ARG A 30 39.51 17.22 -1.69
CA ARG A 30 39.65 18.07 -0.49
C ARG A 30 38.90 19.40 -0.58
N SER A 31 38.27 19.71 -1.70
CA SER A 31 37.58 20.99 -1.89
C SER A 31 36.14 20.95 -1.37
N LEU A 32 35.69 22.05 -0.75
CA LEU A 32 34.30 22.20 -0.30
C LEU A 32 33.31 22.12 -1.46
N THR A 33 33.74 22.49 -2.68
CA THR A 33 32.97 22.34 -3.92
C THR A 33 32.85 20.88 -4.34
N HIS A 34 33.89 20.05 -4.18
CA HIS A 34 33.79 18.61 -4.40
C HIS A 34 32.93 17.92 -3.35
N LEU A 35 33.01 18.34 -2.08
CA LEU A 35 32.12 17.82 -1.03
C LEU A 35 30.65 18.23 -1.26
N ALA A 36 30.40 19.48 -1.70
CA ALA A 36 29.07 19.94 -2.09
C ALA A 36 28.55 19.22 -3.34
N GLY A 37 29.43 18.92 -4.30
CA GLY A 37 29.16 18.08 -5.46
C GLY A 37 28.85 16.64 -5.06
N GLU A 38 29.63 16.01 -4.18
CA GLU A 38 29.37 14.67 -3.64
C GLU A 38 28.08 14.63 -2.81
N LEU A 39 27.73 15.69 -2.09
CA LEU A 39 26.44 15.80 -1.39
C LEU A 39 25.28 16.00 -2.38
N PHE A 40 25.46 16.83 -3.40
CA PHE A 40 24.46 17.02 -4.44
C PHE A 40 24.26 15.74 -5.25
N ASP A 41 25.34 15.07 -5.64
CA ASP A 41 25.34 13.77 -6.31
C ASP A 41 24.82 12.68 -5.38
N ALA A 42 25.08 12.68 -4.07
CA ALA A 42 24.47 11.71 -3.15
C ALA A 42 22.96 11.97 -2.92
N LEU A 43 22.53 13.23 -2.98
CA LEU A 43 21.11 13.63 -2.88
C LEU A 43 20.35 13.45 -4.21
N THR A 44 21.04 13.58 -5.35
CA THR A 44 20.48 13.41 -6.71
C THR A 44 20.71 12.03 -7.32
N ASP A 45 21.67 11.26 -6.81
CA ASP A 45 21.79 9.79 -6.92
C ASP A 45 20.78 9.11 -5.99
N PHE A 46 19.57 9.68 -5.98
CA PHE A 46 18.34 8.97 -5.70
C PHE A 46 18.25 7.87 -6.75
N ASP A 47 18.94 6.75 -6.46
CA ASP A 47 19.36 5.67 -7.36
C ASP A 47 18.49 5.64 -8.60
N SER A 48 19.03 5.97 -9.78
CA SER A 48 18.25 6.06 -11.03
C SER A 48 17.44 4.80 -11.33
N ARG A 49 17.80 3.66 -10.71
CA ARG A 49 17.03 2.41 -10.72
C ARG A 49 15.72 2.50 -9.94
N ILE A 50 15.61 3.26 -8.84
CA ILE A 50 14.36 3.54 -8.10
C ILE A 50 13.34 4.17 -9.04
N TRP A 51 13.67 5.33 -9.62
CA TRP A 51 12.74 6.04 -10.51
C TRP A 51 12.36 5.22 -11.74
N ARG A 52 13.33 4.50 -12.32
CA ARG A 52 13.10 3.59 -13.44
C ARG A 52 12.15 2.45 -13.06
N SER A 53 12.36 1.82 -11.90
CA SER A 53 11.51 0.76 -11.36
C SER A 53 10.10 1.27 -11.00
N LEU A 54 9.97 2.43 -10.36
CA LEU A 54 8.67 3.04 -10.05
C LEU A 54 7.88 3.35 -11.33
N ARG A 55 8.52 3.98 -12.33
CA ARG A 55 7.89 4.25 -13.62
C ARG A 55 7.48 2.96 -14.33
N ALA A 56 8.33 1.94 -14.31
CA ALA A 56 8.02 0.64 -14.90
C ALA A 56 6.90 -0.10 -14.16
N LEU A 57 6.75 0.07 -12.85
CA LEU A 57 5.65 -0.51 -12.06
C LEU A 57 4.29 0.02 -12.54
N ILE A 58 4.19 1.31 -12.85
CA ILE A 58 2.96 1.95 -13.30
C ILE A 58 2.70 1.68 -14.79
N LEU A 59 3.69 1.91 -15.65
CA LEU A 59 3.52 1.97 -17.10
C LEU A 59 3.80 0.65 -17.82
N HIS A 60 4.48 -0.31 -17.18
CA HIS A 60 4.96 -1.53 -17.82
C HIS A 60 4.60 -2.79 -17.03
N PRO A 61 3.33 -3.24 -17.10
CA PRO A 61 2.80 -4.35 -16.31
C PRO A 61 3.69 -5.60 -16.41
N GLY A 62 4.07 -6.14 -15.25
CA GLY A 62 4.85 -7.37 -15.11
C GLY A 62 6.29 -7.34 -15.65
N ARG A 63 6.80 -6.22 -16.15
CA ARG A 63 8.16 -6.19 -16.75
C ARG A 63 9.24 -6.49 -15.71
N ILE A 64 9.15 -5.86 -14.54
CA ILE A 64 10.11 -6.03 -13.43
C ILE A 64 10.07 -7.48 -12.92
N ALA A 65 8.88 -7.99 -12.60
CA ALA A 65 8.70 -9.35 -12.10
C ALA A 65 9.22 -10.41 -13.09
N ARG A 66 8.88 -10.27 -14.38
CA ARG A 66 9.40 -11.14 -15.44
C ARG A 66 10.93 -11.11 -15.48
N ASP A 67 11.52 -9.92 -15.56
CA ASP A 67 12.98 -9.75 -15.68
C ASP A 67 13.72 -10.31 -14.48
N TRP A 68 13.17 -10.11 -13.28
CA TRP A 68 13.70 -10.70 -12.07
C TRP A 68 13.65 -12.23 -12.10
N ASN A 69 12.53 -12.81 -12.53
CA ASN A 69 12.34 -14.28 -12.59
C ASN A 69 13.24 -14.94 -13.64
N VAL A 70 13.60 -14.24 -14.73
CA VAL A 70 14.60 -14.73 -15.71
C VAL A 70 16.05 -14.35 -15.36
N GLY A 71 16.30 -13.79 -14.16
CA GLY A 71 17.65 -13.55 -13.64
C GLY A 71 18.27 -12.18 -13.96
N ARG A 72 17.57 -11.25 -14.61
CA ARG A 72 18.05 -9.88 -14.87
C ARG A 72 17.92 -8.99 -13.62
N ARG A 73 18.88 -9.11 -12.69
CA ARG A 73 18.84 -8.47 -11.36
C ARG A 73 19.59 -7.13 -11.21
N THR A 74 20.38 -6.72 -12.19
CA THR A 74 21.20 -5.49 -12.11
C THR A 74 20.48 -4.24 -12.58
N TYR A 75 19.56 -4.39 -13.54
CA TYR A 75 18.88 -3.27 -14.20
C TYR A 75 17.73 -2.67 -13.37
N TRP A 76 17.06 -3.51 -12.59
CA TRP A 76 15.94 -3.14 -11.72
C TRP A 76 16.35 -3.24 -10.25
N ILE A 77 15.69 -2.48 -9.40
CA ILE A 77 15.72 -2.75 -7.96
C ILE A 77 14.97 -4.06 -7.67
N SER A 78 15.41 -4.77 -6.63
CA SER A 78 14.77 -6.02 -6.22
C SER A 78 13.27 -5.81 -5.94
N PRO A 79 12.38 -6.73 -6.34
CA PRO A 79 10.94 -6.58 -6.15
C PRO A 79 10.55 -6.29 -4.70
N ILE A 80 11.23 -6.91 -3.73
CA ILE A 80 11.01 -6.68 -2.30
C ILE A 80 11.40 -5.24 -1.92
N ARG A 81 12.60 -4.78 -2.31
CA ARG A 81 13.04 -3.41 -2.01
C ARG A 81 12.13 -2.38 -2.67
N LEU A 82 11.71 -2.63 -3.92
CA LEU A 82 10.75 -1.78 -4.61
C LEU A 82 9.41 -1.72 -3.86
N PHE A 83 8.87 -2.87 -3.45
CA PHE A 83 7.63 -2.92 -2.67
C PHE A 83 7.73 -2.17 -1.34
N LEU A 84 8.86 -2.29 -0.62
CA LEU A 84 9.10 -1.55 0.62
C LEU A 84 9.17 -0.04 0.37
N ILE A 85 9.83 0.42 -0.71
CA ILE A 85 9.83 1.83 -1.11
C ILE A 85 8.41 2.31 -1.42
N VAL A 86 7.63 1.53 -2.17
CA VAL A 86 6.23 1.86 -2.48
C VAL A 86 5.39 1.94 -1.21
N ASN A 87 5.57 1.01 -0.27
CA ASN A 87 4.88 1.03 1.01
C ASN A 87 5.31 2.21 1.89
N LEU A 88 6.58 2.62 1.85
CA LEU A 88 7.07 3.83 2.51
C LEU A 88 6.45 5.09 1.91
N ILE A 89 6.40 5.21 0.57
CA ILE A 89 5.72 6.32 -0.11
C ILE A 89 4.24 6.37 0.29
N TYR A 90 3.59 5.20 0.35
CA TYR A 90 2.22 5.07 0.81
C TYR A 90 2.04 5.54 2.27
N PHE A 91 2.97 5.18 3.16
CA PHE A 91 2.96 5.62 4.56
C PHE A 91 3.15 7.14 4.69
N ALA A 92 4.06 7.71 3.91
CA ALA A 92 4.46 9.11 3.97
C ALA A 92 3.44 10.10 3.40
N ALA A 93 2.34 9.64 2.80
CA ALA A 93 1.32 10.50 2.20
C ALA A 93 -0.07 10.33 2.85
N PRO A 94 -0.26 10.77 4.12
CA PRO A 94 -1.53 10.62 4.86
C PRO A 94 -2.73 11.29 4.20
N ALA A 95 -2.51 12.39 3.49
CA ALA A 95 -3.58 13.16 2.84
C ALA A 95 -4.30 12.39 1.71
N MET A 96 -3.76 11.24 1.27
CA MET A 96 -4.37 10.45 0.19
C MET A 96 -4.54 8.95 0.51
N THR A 97 -4.36 8.53 1.75
CA THR A 97 -4.45 7.10 2.13
C THR A 97 -5.89 6.56 2.18
N ASP A 98 -6.15 5.47 1.44
CA ASP A 98 -7.49 4.83 1.29
C ASP A 98 -7.72 3.59 2.17
N LEU A 99 -6.69 3.09 2.86
CA LEU A 99 -6.84 1.94 3.77
C LEU A 99 -7.30 2.36 5.17
N SER A 100 -7.31 3.65 5.50
CA SER A 100 -7.94 4.14 6.74
C SER A 100 -9.45 4.17 6.54
N MET A 101 -10.12 3.16 7.07
CA MET A 101 -11.58 3.14 7.13
C MET A 101 -11.99 3.75 8.46
N PRO A 102 -12.85 4.77 8.51
CA PRO A 102 -13.28 5.34 9.78
C PRO A 102 -14.08 4.30 10.58
N PHE A 103 -14.06 4.42 11.91
CA PHE A 103 -14.73 3.52 12.85
C PHE A 103 -16.17 3.19 12.45
N TRP A 104 -16.94 4.20 12.02
CA TRP A 104 -18.34 4.01 11.64
C TRP A 104 -18.54 3.06 10.47
N HIS A 105 -17.60 3.01 9.53
CA HIS A 105 -17.63 2.06 8.41
C HIS A 105 -17.22 0.65 8.84
N GLN A 106 -16.56 0.49 9.99
CA GLN A 106 -16.07 -0.79 10.53
C GLN A 106 -17.06 -1.46 11.49
N VAL A 107 -18.04 -0.74 12.03
CA VAL A 107 -19.01 -1.26 13.01
C VAL A 107 -20.43 -1.26 12.45
N ARG A 108 -21.34 -1.98 13.10
CA ARG A 108 -22.76 -1.98 12.74
C ARG A 108 -23.43 -0.72 13.27
N GLY A 109 -24.47 -0.24 12.57
CA GLY A 109 -25.23 0.93 13.00
C GLY A 109 -25.95 0.77 14.34
N GLU A 110 -26.13 -0.46 14.83
CA GLU A 110 -26.59 -0.75 16.20
C GLU A 110 -25.69 -0.10 17.27
N ILE A 111 -24.38 -0.06 17.06
CA ILE A 111 -23.45 0.61 17.99
C ILE A 111 -23.76 2.12 18.08
N TYR A 112 -24.09 2.77 16.97
CA TYR A 112 -24.45 4.18 16.99
C TYR A 112 -25.80 4.40 17.66
N ARG A 113 -26.79 3.53 17.42
CA ARG A 113 -28.10 3.63 18.07
C ARG A 113 -28.02 3.50 19.59
N ASP A 114 -27.14 2.64 20.10
CA ASP A 114 -27.05 2.36 21.53
C ASP A 114 -26.15 3.35 22.28
N TYR A 115 -25.05 3.81 21.67
CA TYR A 115 -24.03 4.63 22.35
C TYR A 115 -23.95 6.09 21.88
N ALA A 116 -24.62 6.45 20.77
CA ALA A 116 -24.66 7.82 20.24
C ALA A 116 -25.97 8.09 19.44
N PRO A 117 -27.16 7.90 20.05
CA PRO A 117 -28.45 8.03 19.35
C PRO A 117 -28.66 9.41 18.72
N GLU A 118 -28.05 10.47 19.26
CA GLU A 118 -28.05 11.81 18.69
C GLU A 118 -27.46 11.86 17.28
N SER A 119 -26.47 11.03 16.98
CA SER A 119 -25.89 10.89 15.64
C SER A 119 -26.86 10.26 14.65
N CYS A 120 -27.91 9.57 15.11
CA CYS A 120 -28.93 9.02 14.23
C CYS A 120 -30.00 10.05 13.84
N ALA A 121 -30.13 11.14 14.60
CA ALA A 121 -31.13 12.17 14.36
C ALA A 121 -30.68 13.23 13.33
N GLN A 122 -29.37 13.42 13.15
CA GLN A 122 -28.82 14.40 12.22
C GLN A 122 -28.81 13.86 10.78
N ALA A 123 -29.22 14.68 9.81
CA ALA A 123 -29.38 14.26 8.41
C ALA A 123 -28.08 13.80 7.75
N ASP A 124 -26.95 14.38 8.13
CA ASP A 124 -25.60 14.07 7.63
C ASP A 124 -25.05 12.76 8.20
N THR A 125 -25.38 12.40 9.45
CA THR A 125 -24.88 11.20 10.12
C THR A 125 -25.89 10.05 10.24
N ALA A 126 -27.15 10.27 9.88
CA ALA A 126 -28.21 9.25 9.94
C ALA A 126 -27.85 7.95 9.18
N SER A 127 -27.07 8.07 8.10
CA SER A 127 -26.59 6.91 7.31
C SER A 127 -25.74 5.94 8.14
N ARG A 128 -25.05 6.40 9.18
CA ARG A 128 -24.22 5.57 10.08
C ARG A 128 -25.07 4.53 10.82
N CYS A 129 -26.31 4.88 11.17
CA CYS A 129 -27.20 4.01 11.96
C CYS A 129 -27.88 2.92 11.12
N ASN A 130 -27.94 3.11 9.80
CA ASN A 130 -28.47 2.14 8.84
C ASN A 130 -27.38 1.24 8.24
N TRP A 131 -26.11 1.48 8.58
CA TRP A 131 -24.99 0.72 8.06
C TRP A 131 -24.96 -0.73 8.60
N LEU A 132 -24.84 -1.69 7.70
CA LEU A 132 -24.83 -3.13 8.02
C LEU A 132 -23.53 -3.61 8.69
N GLY A 133 -22.48 -2.78 8.71
CA GLY A 133 -21.14 -3.16 9.14
C GLY A 133 -20.31 -3.83 8.03
N GLN A 134 -19.03 -4.05 8.33
CA GLN A 134 -18.14 -4.92 7.56
C GLN A 134 -18.43 -6.39 7.85
N ALA A 135 -17.81 -7.28 7.06
CA ALA A 135 -17.89 -8.72 7.26
C ALA A 135 -17.51 -9.15 8.70
N HIS A 136 -16.53 -8.50 9.31
CA HIS A 136 -16.06 -8.81 10.67
C HIS A 136 -16.89 -8.21 11.80
N SER A 137 -17.74 -7.22 11.53
CA SER A 137 -18.39 -6.44 12.58
C SER A 137 -19.26 -7.32 13.48
N ARG A 138 -19.97 -8.31 12.91
CA ARG A 138 -20.79 -9.26 13.68
C ARG A 138 -19.97 -10.13 14.62
N TRP A 139 -18.75 -10.50 14.23
CA TRP A 139 -17.89 -11.38 15.04
C TRP A 139 -17.27 -10.64 16.23
N PHE A 140 -16.95 -9.36 16.06
CA PHE A 140 -16.27 -8.58 17.09
C PHE A 140 -17.16 -7.59 17.83
N GLU A 141 -18.43 -7.48 17.46
CA GLU A 141 -19.41 -6.64 18.15
C GLU A 141 -19.51 -6.93 19.66
N PRO A 142 -19.58 -8.20 20.14
CA PRO A 142 -19.64 -8.46 21.58
C PRO A 142 -18.41 -7.96 22.34
N LEU A 143 -17.23 -8.07 21.73
CA LEU A 143 -15.97 -7.59 22.30
C LEU A 143 -15.95 -6.06 22.35
N LEU A 144 -16.38 -5.41 21.27
CA LEU A 144 -16.51 -3.96 21.18
C LEU A 144 -17.48 -3.42 22.24
N ARG A 145 -18.69 -3.99 22.33
CA ARG A 145 -19.71 -3.58 23.32
C ARG A 145 -19.17 -3.68 24.74
N LYS A 146 -18.57 -4.82 25.09
CA LYS A 146 -17.92 -5.01 26.40
C LYS A 146 -16.88 -3.94 26.70
N LYS A 147 -16.15 -3.47 25.69
CA LYS A 147 -15.18 -2.39 25.85
C LYS A 147 -15.86 -1.01 26.00
N LEU A 148 -16.84 -0.70 25.16
CA LEU A 148 -17.62 0.54 25.24
C LEU A 148 -18.36 0.67 26.58
N ASP A 149 -18.97 -0.41 27.08
CA ASP A 149 -19.65 -0.41 28.38
C ASP A 149 -18.70 -0.09 29.53
N ARG A 150 -17.45 -0.58 29.47
CA ARG A 150 -16.40 -0.24 30.44
C ARG A 150 -16.03 1.23 30.36
N GLU A 151 -15.84 1.77 29.16
CA GLU A 151 -15.54 3.20 28.95
C GLU A 151 -16.68 4.09 29.48
N VAL A 152 -17.94 3.72 29.21
CA VAL A 152 -19.12 4.42 29.73
C VAL A 152 -19.14 4.40 31.26
N ALA A 153 -18.89 3.23 31.88
CA ALA A 153 -18.83 3.11 33.33
C ALA A 153 -17.70 3.94 33.95
N LEU A 154 -16.52 3.95 33.31
CA LEU A 154 -15.36 4.74 33.74
C LEU A 154 -15.61 6.25 33.61
N ALA A 155 -16.19 6.70 32.50
CA ALA A 155 -16.55 8.09 32.30
C ALA A 155 -17.53 8.57 33.39
N LYS A 156 -18.56 7.75 33.67
CA LYS A 156 -19.54 8.01 34.74
C LYS A 156 -18.88 8.08 36.12
N ALA A 157 -17.95 7.18 36.43
CA ALA A 157 -17.21 7.20 37.70
C ALA A 157 -16.33 8.45 37.86
N GLN A 158 -15.85 9.03 36.75
CA GLN A 158 -15.07 10.28 36.72
C GLN A 158 -15.95 11.55 36.65
N GLY A 159 -17.28 11.42 36.66
CA GLY A 159 -18.19 12.56 36.51
C GLY A 159 -18.18 13.18 35.12
N ARG A 160 -17.74 12.46 34.09
CA ARG A 160 -17.69 12.90 32.68
C ARG A 160 -18.77 12.19 31.86
N SER A 161 -19.24 12.84 30.79
CA SER A 161 -20.06 12.18 29.78
C SER A 161 -19.19 11.37 28.81
N PHE A 162 -19.66 10.17 28.46
CA PHE A 162 -19.04 9.37 27.39
C PHE A 162 -19.47 9.93 26.02
N SER A 163 -18.55 9.97 25.07
CA SER A 163 -18.82 10.35 23.68
C SER A 163 -18.20 9.34 22.73
N LEU A 164 -19.05 8.69 21.92
CA LEU A 164 -18.60 7.70 20.93
C LEU A 164 -17.68 8.32 19.88
N ASP A 165 -17.88 9.59 19.51
CA ASP A 165 -17.03 10.27 18.53
C ASP A 165 -15.59 10.45 19.04
N THR A 166 -15.42 10.74 20.33
CA THR A 166 -14.07 10.84 20.93
C THR A 166 -13.35 9.49 20.93
N PHE A 167 -14.08 8.41 21.23
CA PHE A 167 -13.56 7.05 21.11
C PHE A 167 -13.21 6.72 19.65
N ALA A 168 -14.11 7.01 18.71
CA ALA A 168 -13.91 6.78 17.29
C ALA A 168 -12.69 7.53 16.75
N ALA A 169 -12.43 8.76 17.21
CA ALA A 169 -11.26 9.54 16.82
C ALA A 169 -9.95 8.88 17.27
N ARG A 170 -9.87 8.43 18.54
CA ARG A 170 -8.69 7.69 19.05
C ARG A 170 -8.49 6.38 18.30
N TYR A 171 -9.57 5.65 18.06
CA TYR A 171 -9.56 4.41 17.29
C TYR A 171 -9.05 4.65 15.86
N ASN A 172 -9.54 5.69 15.17
CA ASN A 172 -9.16 6.01 13.79
C ASN A 172 -7.66 6.31 13.67
N ALA A 173 -7.10 7.08 14.61
CA ALA A 173 -5.67 7.40 14.63
C ALA A 173 -4.79 6.14 14.75
N ARG A 174 -5.19 5.19 15.61
CA ARG A 174 -4.48 3.90 15.79
C ARG A 174 -4.68 2.97 14.60
N SER A 175 -5.91 2.85 14.10
CA SER A 175 -6.28 1.99 12.98
C SER A 175 -5.57 2.38 11.69
N ASP A 176 -5.37 3.67 11.44
CA ASP A 176 -4.60 4.16 10.29
C ASP A 176 -3.13 3.71 10.34
N ALA A 177 -2.45 3.91 11.47
CA ALA A 177 -1.07 3.51 11.66
C ALA A 177 -0.88 1.99 11.51
N ILE A 178 -1.76 1.20 12.14
CA ILE A 178 -1.72 -0.27 12.08
C ILE A 178 -1.99 -0.77 10.66
N GLY A 179 -2.98 -0.20 9.96
CA GLY A 179 -3.34 -0.61 8.61
C GLY A 179 -2.17 -0.49 7.63
N LYS A 180 -1.45 0.63 7.64
CA LYS A 180 -0.33 0.89 6.73
C LYS A 180 0.79 -0.16 6.84
N LEU A 181 1.04 -0.66 8.05
CA LEU A 181 2.06 -1.69 8.31
C LEU A 181 1.63 -3.09 7.83
N MET A 182 0.33 -3.37 7.86
CA MET A 182 -0.21 -4.69 7.55
C MET A 182 -0.39 -4.97 6.05
N VAL A 183 -0.15 -3.98 5.18
CA VAL A 183 -0.28 -4.13 3.72
C VAL A 183 0.58 -5.27 3.17
N ILE A 184 1.72 -5.54 3.79
CA ILE A 184 2.61 -6.64 3.40
C ILE A 184 1.92 -8.01 3.50
N LEU A 185 0.90 -8.14 4.37
CA LEU A 185 0.13 -9.37 4.55
C LEU A 185 -0.69 -9.73 3.30
N LEU A 186 -0.99 -8.78 2.41
CA LEU A 186 -1.76 -9.06 1.18
C LEU A 186 -0.95 -9.88 0.17
N VAL A 187 0.38 -9.74 0.17
CA VAL A 187 1.26 -10.31 -0.87
C VAL A 187 1.25 -11.84 -0.88
N PRO A 188 1.43 -12.55 0.25
CA PRO A 188 1.41 -14.02 0.27
C PRO A 188 0.09 -14.62 -0.22
N PHE A 189 -1.07 -14.03 0.09
CA PHE A 189 -2.36 -14.56 -0.34
C PHE A 189 -2.60 -14.39 -1.84
N VAL A 190 -2.21 -13.24 -2.39
CA VAL A 190 -2.23 -13.03 -3.85
C VAL A 190 -1.28 -14.01 -4.55
N ALA A 191 -0.07 -14.22 -4.00
CA ALA A 191 0.89 -15.19 -4.53
C ALA A 191 0.34 -16.62 -4.50
N LEU A 192 -0.33 -17.01 -3.40
CA LEU A 192 -0.94 -18.34 -3.26
C LEU A 192 -2.09 -18.54 -4.25
N ALA A 193 -2.96 -17.54 -4.42
CA ALA A 193 -4.05 -17.61 -5.40
C ALA A 193 -3.52 -17.74 -6.84
N LEU A 194 -2.48 -16.99 -7.17
CA LEU A 194 -1.79 -17.13 -8.46
C LEU A 194 -1.17 -18.51 -8.62
N GLY A 195 -0.50 -19.04 -7.60
CA GLY A 195 0.07 -20.39 -7.61
C GLY A 195 -0.99 -21.47 -7.79
N MET A 196 -2.17 -21.32 -7.17
CA MET A 196 -3.28 -22.26 -7.28
C MET A 196 -3.86 -22.28 -8.70
N VAL A 197 -4.11 -21.12 -9.31
CA VAL A 197 -4.63 -21.03 -10.69
C VAL A 197 -3.60 -21.47 -11.72
N THR A 198 -2.31 -21.29 -11.42
CA THR A 198 -1.21 -21.68 -12.30
C THR A 198 -0.52 -22.97 -11.90
N TRP A 199 -1.15 -23.81 -11.07
CA TRP A 199 -0.56 -25.02 -10.50
C TRP A 199 0.03 -25.96 -11.56
N ARG A 200 -0.57 -26.01 -12.76
CA ARG A 200 -0.08 -26.84 -13.87
C ARG A 200 1.21 -26.34 -14.54
N SER A 201 1.64 -25.11 -14.25
CA SER A 201 2.80 -24.48 -14.91
C SER A 201 4.16 -24.86 -14.32
N ARG A 202 4.20 -25.63 -13.21
CA ARG A 202 5.43 -26.08 -12.50
C ARG A 202 6.41 -24.95 -12.15
N ARG A 203 5.89 -23.75 -11.90
CA ARG A 203 6.65 -22.55 -11.51
C ARG A 203 6.95 -22.60 -10.01
N TYR A 204 8.05 -21.97 -9.59
CA TYR A 204 8.37 -21.85 -8.17
C TYR A 204 7.46 -20.83 -7.48
N PHE A 205 7.13 -21.06 -6.21
CA PHE A 205 6.33 -20.11 -5.41
C PHE A 205 6.94 -18.69 -5.39
N THR A 206 8.27 -18.60 -5.41
CA THR A 206 9.00 -17.34 -5.48
C THR A 206 8.68 -16.53 -6.73
N GLU A 207 8.35 -17.17 -7.86
CA GLU A 207 7.92 -16.48 -9.08
C GLU A 207 6.52 -15.87 -8.93
N HIS A 208 5.61 -16.54 -8.23
CA HIS A 208 4.28 -16.00 -7.92
C HIS A 208 4.36 -14.86 -6.90
N PHE A 209 5.28 -14.97 -5.94
CA PHE A 209 5.55 -13.95 -4.94
C PHE A 209 6.07 -12.65 -5.56
N THR A 210 7.02 -12.72 -6.50
CA THR A 210 7.53 -11.53 -7.20
C THR A 210 6.47 -10.85 -8.05
N VAL A 211 5.58 -11.62 -8.67
CA VAL A 211 4.41 -11.08 -9.39
C VAL A 211 3.44 -10.41 -8.43
N ALA A 212 3.11 -11.04 -7.30
CA ALA A 212 2.22 -10.48 -6.30
C ALA A 212 2.74 -9.16 -5.72
N LEU A 213 4.05 -9.04 -5.44
CA LEU A 213 4.68 -7.78 -5.04
C LEU A 213 4.43 -6.66 -6.05
N GLY A 214 4.58 -6.97 -7.35
CA GLY A 214 4.32 -6.01 -8.42
C GLY A 214 2.86 -5.59 -8.50
N LEU A 215 1.93 -6.54 -8.41
CA LEU A 215 0.49 -6.27 -8.46
C LEU A 215 0.01 -5.44 -7.27
N VAL A 216 0.38 -5.83 -6.04
CA VAL A 216 -0.01 -5.08 -4.83
C VAL A 216 0.68 -3.71 -4.83
N GLY A 217 1.96 -3.65 -5.18
CA GLY A 217 2.68 -2.37 -5.32
C GLY A 217 2.03 -1.43 -6.33
N PHE A 218 1.59 -1.94 -7.48
CA PHE A 218 0.84 -1.15 -8.46
C PHE A 218 -0.47 -0.61 -7.88
N VAL A 219 -1.26 -1.43 -7.19
CA VAL A 219 -2.53 -0.99 -6.57
C VAL A 219 -2.29 0.16 -5.58
N LEU A 220 -1.27 0.05 -4.72
CA LEU A 220 -0.94 1.09 -3.74
C LEU A 220 -0.57 2.41 -4.42
N ILE A 221 0.35 2.37 -5.38
CA ILE A 221 0.83 3.58 -6.05
C ILE A 221 -0.24 4.18 -6.96
N PHE A 222 -1.02 3.36 -7.66
CA PHE A 222 -2.08 3.84 -8.55
C PHE A 222 -3.20 4.52 -7.74
N ALA A 223 -3.63 3.90 -6.64
CA ALA A 223 -4.64 4.48 -5.77
C ALA A 223 -4.17 5.84 -5.23
N GLN A 224 -2.91 5.92 -4.78
CA GLN A 224 -2.34 7.11 -4.16
C GLN A 224 -2.04 8.23 -5.16
N LEU A 225 -1.36 7.94 -6.27
CA LEU A 225 -0.79 8.95 -7.17
C LEU A 225 -1.68 9.28 -8.36
N ILE A 226 -2.71 8.48 -8.63
CA ILE A 226 -3.59 8.67 -9.79
C ILE A 226 -5.03 8.85 -9.33
N LEU A 227 -5.61 7.83 -8.67
CA LEU A 227 -7.04 7.83 -8.38
C LEU A 227 -7.45 8.96 -7.40
N LYS A 228 -6.73 9.13 -6.29
CA LYS A 228 -7.05 10.14 -5.28
C LYS A 228 -6.88 11.58 -5.77
N PRO A 229 -5.76 11.97 -6.42
CA PRO A 229 -5.65 13.29 -7.03
C PRO A 229 -6.77 13.57 -8.03
N ILE A 230 -7.15 12.59 -8.86
CA ILE A 230 -8.25 12.76 -9.82
C ILE A 230 -9.58 13.04 -9.09
N ILE A 231 -9.90 12.28 -8.03
CA ILE A 231 -11.11 12.49 -7.23
C ILE A 231 -11.09 13.87 -6.56
N GLN A 232 -9.94 14.28 -5.99
CA GLN A 232 -9.80 15.58 -5.34
C GLN A 232 -9.92 16.74 -6.32
N ILE A 233 -9.30 16.64 -7.51
CA ILE A 233 -9.43 17.64 -8.57
C ILE A 233 -10.89 17.72 -9.05
N TYR A 234 -11.57 16.58 -9.17
CA TYR A 234 -12.99 16.54 -9.54
C TYR A 234 -13.86 17.23 -8.49
N GLN A 235 -13.68 16.93 -7.20
CA GLN A 235 -14.40 17.56 -6.09
C GLN A 235 -14.12 19.07 -6.03
N TRP A 236 -12.85 19.47 -6.14
CA TRP A 236 -12.47 20.88 -6.20
C TRP A 236 -13.13 21.61 -7.38
N ALA A 237 -13.16 21.00 -8.57
CA ALA A 237 -13.80 21.57 -9.74
C ALA A 237 -15.33 21.69 -9.56
N GLN A 238 -15.94 20.71 -8.89
CA GLN A 238 -17.36 20.72 -8.55
C GLN A 238 -17.70 21.87 -7.60
N GLU A 239 -16.94 22.04 -6.52
CA GLU A 239 -17.14 23.11 -5.53
C GLU A 239 -16.88 24.50 -6.11
N ARG A 240 -15.84 24.64 -6.97
CA ARG A 240 -15.41 25.94 -7.47
C ARG A 240 -16.18 26.41 -8.71
N PHE A 241 -16.53 25.49 -9.61
CA PHE A 241 -17.10 25.81 -10.92
C PHE A 241 -18.47 25.19 -11.18
N GLY A 242 -19.01 24.42 -10.23
CA GLY A 242 -20.23 23.65 -10.46
C GLY A 242 -20.06 22.54 -11.49
N PHE A 243 -18.82 22.14 -11.80
CA PHE A 243 -18.53 21.08 -12.75
C PHE A 243 -19.03 19.75 -12.22
N MET A 244 -20.05 19.18 -12.86
CA MET A 244 -20.60 17.88 -12.50
C MET A 244 -20.59 16.98 -13.73
N ILE A 245 -20.10 15.75 -13.56
CA ILE A 245 -20.27 14.70 -14.57
C ILE A 245 -21.42 13.81 -14.12
N PRO A 246 -22.60 13.88 -14.77
CA PRO A 246 -23.75 13.09 -14.38
C PRO A 246 -23.43 11.59 -14.37
N GLY A 247 -23.80 10.92 -13.28
CA GLY A 247 -23.61 9.48 -13.14
C GLY A 247 -22.16 9.01 -12.94
N ALA A 248 -21.19 9.92 -12.72
CA ALA A 248 -19.78 9.56 -12.49
C ALA A 248 -19.58 8.49 -11.42
N ALA A 249 -20.33 8.57 -10.31
CA ALA A 249 -20.29 7.59 -9.23
C ALA A 249 -20.64 6.16 -9.68
N ASN A 250 -21.42 6.00 -10.76
CA ASN A 250 -21.89 4.70 -11.23
C ASN A 250 -20.90 4.05 -12.21
N TRP A 251 -20.35 4.80 -13.18
CA TRP A 251 -19.49 4.23 -14.21
C TRP A 251 -17.99 4.27 -13.87
N MET A 252 -17.55 5.25 -13.08
CA MET A 252 -16.12 5.42 -12.77
C MET A 252 -15.51 4.20 -12.05
N PRO A 253 -16.19 3.55 -11.07
CA PRO A 253 -15.68 2.32 -10.47
C PRO A 253 -15.46 1.18 -11.47
N TRP A 254 -16.33 1.05 -12.49
CA TRP A 254 -16.19 0.02 -13.53
C TRP A 254 -15.00 0.30 -14.43
N ILE A 255 -14.72 1.56 -14.76
CA ILE A 255 -13.52 1.94 -15.51
C ILE A 255 -12.26 1.58 -14.72
N VAL A 256 -12.21 1.93 -13.44
CA VAL A 256 -11.07 1.58 -12.57
C VAL A 256 -10.90 0.07 -12.46
N ALA A 257 -11.99 -0.68 -12.27
CA ALA A 257 -11.97 -2.14 -12.23
C ALA A 257 -11.47 -2.75 -13.54
N PHE A 258 -11.88 -2.21 -14.69
CA PHE A 258 -11.39 -2.64 -16.00
C PHE A 258 -9.90 -2.36 -16.19
N LEU A 259 -9.41 -1.18 -15.79
CA LEU A 259 -7.99 -0.82 -15.83
C LEU A 259 -7.15 -1.76 -14.95
N PHE A 260 -7.63 -2.07 -13.75
CA PHE A 260 -6.99 -3.03 -12.85
C PHE A 260 -6.98 -4.43 -13.44
N LEU A 261 -8.10 -4.90 -13.98
CA LEU A 261 -8.18 -6.20 -14.62
C LEU A 261 -7.22 -6.28 -15.82
N TYR A 262 -7.17 -5.25 -16.66
CA TYR A 262 -6.22 -5.17 -17.77
C TYR A 262 -4.78 -5.24 -17.27
N HIS A 263 -4.40 -4.45 -16.25
CA HIS A 263 -3.04 -4.44 -15.72
C HIS A 263 -2.64 -5.78 -15.09
N PHE A 264 -3.55 -6.39 -14.33
CA PHE A 264 -3.36 -7.71 -13.72
C PHE A 264 -3.21 -8.80 -14.79
N ALA A 265 -4.12 -8.82 -15.77
CA ALA A 265 -4.05 -9.78 -16.88
C ALA A 265 -2.78 -9.58 -17.73
N ALA A 266 -2.41 -8.34 -18.06
CA ALA A 266 -1.19 -8.04 -18.81
C ALA A 266 0.07 -8.47 -18.05
N THR A 267 0.11 -8.28 -16.73
CA THR A 267 1.19 -8.74 -15.86
C THR A 267 1.29 -10.26 -15.86
N CYS A 268 0.17 -10.96 -15.64
CA CYS A 268 0.10 -12.42 -15.66
C CYS A 268 0.51 -12.98 -17.02
N ARG A 269 0.00 -12.42 -18.12
CA ARG A 269 0.40 -12.78 -19.49
C ARG A 269 1.90 -12.64 -19.69
N ARG A 270 2.49 -11.54 -19.23
CA ARG A 270 3.92 -11.25 -19.43
C ARG A 270 4.84 -12.16 -18.61
N CYS A 271 4.41 -12.55 -17.40
CA CYS A 271 5.22 -13.37 -16.50
C CYS A 271 5.04 -14.88 -16.76
N TYR A 272 3.81 -15.32 -17.01
CA TYR A 272 3.48 -16.74 -17.21
C TYR A 272 3.44 -17.15 -18.69
N GLN A 273 3.59 -16.21 -19.63
CA GLN A 273 3.47 -16.45 -21.07
C GLN A 273 2.13 -17.10 -21.49
N SER A 274 1.07 -16.81 -20.73
CA SER A 274 -0.27 -17.39 -20.93
C SER A 274 -1.02 -16.76 -22.11
N ARG A 275 -1.97 -17.50 -22.70
CA ARG A 275 -2.95 -16.94 -23.63
C ARG A 275 -3.82 -15.89 -22.92
N TRP A 276 -4.36 -14.91 -23.64
CA TRP A 276 -5.10 -13.80 -23.03
C TRP A 276 -6.27 -14.24 -22.13
N TRP A 277 -7.05 -15.23 -22.52
CA TRP A 277 -8.17 -15.72 -21.68
C TRP A 277 -7.68 -16.34 -20.35
N LEU A 278 -6.58 -17.10 -20.38
CA LEU A 278 -5.92 -17.63 -19.18
C LEU A 278 -5.36 -16.50 -18.33
N ALA A 279 -4.78 -15.48 -18.96
CA ALA A 279 -4.25 -14.31 -18.28
C ALA A 279 -5.35 -13.48 -17.59
N VAL A 280 -6.52 -13.36 -18.22
CA VAL A 280 -7.72 -12.74 -17.62
C VAL A 280 -8.20 -13.56 -16.43
N ALA A 281 -8.29 -14.88 -16.55
CA ALA A 281 -8.65 -15.75 -15.43
C ALA A 281 -7.66 -15.63 -14.26
N GLN A 282 -6.35 -15.59 -14.54
CA GLN A 282 -5.30 -15.34 -13.54
C GLN A 282 -5.43 -13.95 -12.90
N GLY A 283 -5.72 -12.93 -13.71
CA GLY A 283 -5.92 -11.56 -13.24
C GLY A 283 -7.14 -11.44 -12.32
N LEU A 284 -8.27 -12.03 -12.72
CA LEU A 284 -9.49 -12.11 -11.89
C LEU A 284 -9.23 -12.85 -10.58
N ALA A 285 -8.52 -13.97 -10.63
CA ALA A 285 -8.18 -14.71 -9.42
C ALA A 285 -7.31 -13.89 -8.45
N ALA A 286 -6.32 -13.15 -8.97
CA ALA A 286 -5.51 -12.26 -8.15
C ALA A 286 -6.30 -11.07 -7.60
N MET A 287 -7.21 -10.48 -8.38
CA MET A 287 -8.11 -9.42 -7.90
C MET A 287 -9.06 -9.93 -6.82
N LEU A 288 -9.68 -11.10 -7.03
CA LEU A 288 -10.55 -11.75 -6.06
C LEU A 288 -9.79 -12.10 -4.78
N ALA A 289 -8.59 -12.65 -4.90
CA ALA A 289 -7.75 -12.94 -3.74
C ALA A 289 -7.41 -11.66 -2.96
N LEU A 290 -7.08 -10.57 -3.66
CA LEU A 290 -6.81 -9.28 -3.03
C LEU A 290 -8.03 -8.73 -2.28
N THR A 291 -9.23 -8.78 -2.89
CA THR A 291 -10.46 -8.30 -2.26
C THR A 291 -10.89 -9.18 -1.08
N LEU A 292 -10.88 -10.50 -1.23
CA LEU A 292 -11.22 -11.43 -0.16
C LEU A 292 -10.23 -11.34 1.00
N THR A 293 -8.93 -11.29 0.73
CA THR A 293 -7.91 -11.11 1.77
C THR A 293 -8.09 -9.78 2.48
N SER A 294 -8.40 -8.71 1.73
CA SER A 294 -8.70 -7.40 2.31
C SER A 294 -9.87 -7.49 3.29
N ILE A 295 -11.01 -8.05 2.85
CA ILE A 295 -12.26 -8.09 3.63
C ILE A 295 -12.20 -9.07 4.80
N PHE A 296 -11.63 -10.26 4.61
CA PHE A 296 -11.72 -11.38 5.55
C PHE A 296 -10.47 -11.63 6.38
N ILE A 297 -9.35 -10.97 6.09
CA ILE A 297 -8.10 -11.15 6.83
C ILE A 297 -7.58 -9.80 7.30
N TYR A 298 -7.28 -8.90 6.37
CA TYR A 298 -6.67 -7.60 6.67
C TYR A 298 -7.58 -6.74 7.56
N ARG A 299 -8.84 -6.51 7.16
CA ARG A 299 -9.80 -5.68 7.93
C ARG A 299 -10.11 -6.23 9.33
N PRO A 300 -10.44 -7.52 9.52
CA PRO A 300 -10.64 -8.10 10.84
C PRO A 300 -9.44 -7.92 11.78
N ILE A 301 -8.23 -8.20 11.28
CA ILE A 301 -7.02 -8.11 12.09
C ILE A 301 -6.71 -6.64 12.41
N GLN A 302 -6.85 -5.74 11.43
CA GLN A 302 -6.71 -4.29 11.64
C GLN A 302 -7.67 -3.80 12.72
N PHE A 303 -8.94 -4.23 12.68
CA PHE A 303 -9.95 -3.85 13.65
C PHE A 303 -9.60 -4.35 15.06
N LEU A 304 -9.24 -5.63 15.18
CA LEU A 304 -8.86 -6.23 16.46
C LEU A 304 -7.63 -5.57 17.08
N LEU A 305 -6.57 -5.37 16.30
CA LEU A 305 -5.34 -4.74 16.80
C LEU A 305 -5.57 -3.29 17.20
N ALA A 306 -6.36 -2.54 16.42
CA ALA A 306 -6.74 -1.17 16.76
C ALA A 306 -7.61 -1.13 18.02
N LEU A 307 -8.49 -2.10 18.22
CA LEU A 307 -9.36 -2.20 19.40
C LEU A 307 -8.58 -2.60 20.66
N ILE A 308 -7.61 -3.52 20.55
CA ILE A 308 -6.83 -4.00 21.70
C ILE A 308 -5.77 -2.97 22.13
N SER A 309 -5.18 -2.26 21.17
CA SER A 309 -4.22 -1.19 21.46
C SER A 309 -4.87 0.11 21.94
N GLU A 310 -6.21 0.18 21.92
CA GLU A 310 -6.97 1.32 22.43
C GLU A 310 -6.92 1.44 23.95
#